data_AF-A0A256ZQZ0-F1
#
_entry.id   AF-A0A256ZQZ0-F1
#
_cell.length_a   1.000
_cell.length_b   1.000
_cell.length_c   1.000
_cell.angle_alpha   90.00
_cell.angle_beta   90.00
_cell.angle_gamma   90.00
#
_symmetry.space_group_name_H-M   'P 1'
#
loop_
_entity.id
_entity.type
_entity.pdbx_description
1 polymer ?
#
loop_
_entity_poly.entity_id
_entity_poly.type
_entity_poly.pdbx_seq_one_letter_code
_entity_poly.pdbx_strand_id
1 'polypeptide(L)'
;MNTSSILIEKCKELAKKNEALANEFRVLILVVLDKLGESSWSKLKNELENILRTPINPNLLAFHLRKLVNMGFVKRIETESETLYKPTIPDEYKHLIEQVLKASEAK
;
A
#
# COMPACT_ATOMS: atom_id res chain seq x y z
N MET A 1 18.02 -8.25 -10.71
CA MET A 1 17.23 -7.11 -10.20
C MET A 1 16.83 -7.42 -8.77
N ASN A 2 16.85 -6.45 -7.86
CA ASN A 2 16.37 -6.65 -6.48
C ASN A 2 14.83 -6.71 -6.48
N THR A 3 14.22 -7.62 -5.70
CA THR A 3 12.78 -7.77 -5.50
C THR A 3 12.06 -6.44 -5.24
N SER A 4 12.63 -5.56 -4.42
CA SER A 4 12.07 -4.22 -4.17
C SER A 4 11.92 -3.38 -5.44
N SER A 5 12.86 -3.50 -6.39
CA SER A 5 12.82 -2.74 -7.64
C SER A 5 11.69 -3.21 -8.57
N ILE A 6 11.46 -4.52 -8.65
CA ILE A 6 10.36 -5.10 -9.45
C ILE A 6 9.01 -4.66 -8.90
N LEU A 7 8.86 -4.69 -7.57
CA LEU A 7 7.65 -4.27 -6.87
C LEU A 7 7.29 -2.80 -7.19
N ILE A 8 8.28 -1.90 -7.10
CA ILE A 8 8.08 -0.46 -7.35
C ILE A 8 7.70 -0.21 -8.81
N GLU A 9 8.36 -0.86 -9.77
CA GLU A 9 8.03 -0.69 -11.19
C GLU A 9 6.60 -1.17 -11.50
N LYS A 10 6.16 -2.28 -10.89
CA LYS A 10 4.77 -2.74 -11.04
C LYS A 10 3.76 -1.79 -10.41
N CYS A 11 4.09 -1.19 -9.27
CA CYS A 11 3.26 -0.14 -8.68
C CYS A 11 3.11 1.07 -9.62
N LYS A 12 4.18 1.47 -10.31
CA LYS A 12 4.15 2.54 -11.33
C LYS A 12 3.31 2.16 -12.54
N GLU A 13 3.44 0.93 -13.04
CA GLU A 13 2.64 0.44 -14.17
C GLU A 13 1.14 0.46 -13.85
N LEU A 14 0.75 0.04 -12.65
CA LEU A 14 -0.65 0.08 -12.21
C LEU A 14 -1.16 1.51 -12.03
N ALA A 15 -0.35 2.38 -11.44
CA ALA A 15 -0.71 3.77 -11.26
C ALA A 15 -0.98 4.46 -12.60
N LYS A 16 -0.17 4.19 -13.63
CA LYS A 16 -0.38 4.75 -14.98
C LYS A 16 -1.71 4.32 -15.63
N LYS A 17 -2.25 3.16 -15.24
CA LYS A 17 -3.45 2.57 -15.84
C LYS A 17 -4.75 2.88 -15.10
N ASN A 18 -4.67 3.49 -13.91
CA ASN A 18 -5.81 3.68 -13.02
C ASN A 18 -5.85 5.10 -12.46
N GLU A 19 -6.84 5.90 -12.85
CA GLU A 19 -7.00 7.27 -12.32
C GLU A 19 -7.16 7.29 -10.79
N ALA A 20 -7.90 6.32 -10.23
CA ALA A 20 -8.08 6.16 -8.79
C ALA A 20 -6.75 5.87 -8.06
N LEU A 21 -5.92 5.01 -8.65
CA LEU A 21 -4.64 4.56 -8.07
C LEU A 21 -3.43 5.25 -8.71
N ALA A 22 -3.61 6.44 -9.29
CA ALA A 22 -2.62 7.18 -10.12
C ALA A 22 -1.35 7.65 -9.39
N ASN A 23 -1.03 7.06 -8.24
CA ASN A 23 0.18 7.29 -7.50
C ASN A 23 0.72 5.94 -6.99
N GLU A 24 1.94 5.62 -7.40
CA GLU A 24 2.60 4.35 -7.11
C GLU A 24 2.76 4.11 -5.60
N PHE A 25 2.88 5.17 -4.80
CA PHE A 25 2.98 5.04 -3.35
C PHE A 25 1.65 4.60 -2.72
N ARG A 26 0.49 4.99 -3.28
CA ARG A 26 -0.82 4.45 -2.85
C ARG A 26 -0.95 2.97 -3.18
N VAL A 27 -0.50 2.56 -4.36
CA VAL A 27 -0.49 1.15 -4.76
C VAL A 27 0.39 0.35 -3.80
N LEU A 28 1.59 0.86 -3.50
CA LEU A 28 2.49 0.22 -2.55
C LEU A 28 1.88 0.11 -1.14
N ILE A 29 1.23 1.17 -0.64
CA ILE A 29 0.51 1.12 0.65
C ILE A 29 -0.55 0.00 0.65
N LEU A 30 -1.34 -0.11 -0.43
CA LEU A 30 -2.37 -1.15 -0.53
C LEU A 30 -1.78 -2.55 -0.59
N VAL A 31 -0.70 -2.77 -1.35
CA VAL A 31 0.00 -4.05 -1.41
C VAL A 31 0.52 -4.46 -0.02
N VAL A 32 1.13 -3.51 0.70
CA VAL A 32 1.65 -3.79 2.04
C VAL A 32 0.51 -4.05 3.03
N LEU A 33 -0.57 -3.26 3.00
CA LEU A 33 -1.72 -3.49 3.86
C LEU A 33 -2.43 -4.81 3.54
N ASP A 34 -2.56 -5.19 2.28
CA ASP A 34 -3.14 -6.48 1.87
C ASP A 34 -2.34 -7.66 2.47
N LYS A 35 -1.01 -7.59 2.39
CA LYS A 35 -0.11 -8.56 3.00
C LYS A 35 -0.18 -8.58 4.53
N LEU A 36 -0.28 -7.41 5.17
CA LEU A 36 -0.29 -7.29 6.63
C LEU A 36 -1.66 -7.58 7.25
N GLY A 37 -2.74 -7.42 6.49
CA GLY A 37 -4.11 -7.38 6.99
C GLY A 37 -4.40 -6.10 7.76
N GLU A 38 -5.07 -6.23 8.90
CA GLU A 38 -5.30 -5.11 9.82
C GLU A 38 -3.99 -4.72 10.54
N SER A 39 -3.57 -3.47 10.40
CA SER A 39 -2.27 -3.03 10.90
C SER A 39 -2.28 -1.59 11.40
N SER A 40 -1.44 -1.29 12.38
CA SER A 40 -1.20 0.07 12.87
C SER A 40 -0.39 0.91 11.88
N TRP A 41 -0.47 2.24 12.04
CA TRP A 41 0.30 3.18 11.23
C TRP A 41 1.81 2.96 11.33
N SER A 42 2.31 2.70 12.55
CA SER A 42 3.74 2.51 12.80
C SER A 42 4.27 1.25 12.13
N LYS A 43 3.53 0.15 12.21
CA LYS A 43 3.88 -1.12 11.55
C LYS A 43 3.87 -0.98 10.03
N LEU A 44 2.86 -0.31 9.46
CA LEU A 44 2.81 -0.02 8.02
C LEU A 44 3.99 0.83 7.58
N LYS A 45 4.32 1.91 8.31
CA LYS A 45 5.46 2.78 8.00
C LYS A 45 6.76 2.00 7.97
N ASN A 46 7.01 1.20 9.02
CA ASN A 46 8.23 0.41 9.13
C ASN A 46 8.39 -0.57 7.95
N GLU A 47 7.31 -1.25 7.55
CA GLU A 47 7.36 -2.18 6.42
C GLU A 47 7.64 -1.46 5.10
N LEU A 48 7.01 -0.30 4.87
CA LEU A 48 7.27 0.51 3.69
C LEU A 48 8.72 1.03 3.65
N GLU A 49 9.27 1.49 4.78
CA GLU A 49 10.67 1.94 4.88
C GLU A 49 11.66 0.80 4.64
N ASN A 50 11.34 -0.41 5.12
CA ASN A 50 12.13 -1.62 4.86
C ASN A 50 12.17 -1.97 3.38
N ILE A 51 11.03 -1.86 2.68
CA ILE A 51 10.92 -2.13 1.24
C ILE A 51 11.68 -1.07 0.43
N LEU A 52 11.47 0.21 0.75
CA LEU A 52 12.05 1.35 0.01
C LEU A 52 13.51 1.64 0.37
N ARG A 53 14.01 1.06 1.47
CA ARG A 53 15.35 1.33 2.04
C ARG A 53 15.60 2.82 2.29
N THR A 54 14.55 3.57 2.58
CA THR A 54 14.60 5.01 2.85
C THR A 54 13.56 5.39 3.89
N PRO A 55 13.83 6.38 4.76
CA PRO A 55 12.83 6.92 5.65
C PRO A 55 11.65 7.54 4.89
N ILE A 56 10.44 7.31 5.37
CA ILE A 56 9.22 7.87 4.82
C ILE A 56 8.80 9.07 5.65
N ASN A 57 8.54 10.19 4.97
CA ASN A 57 7.94 11.34 5.60
C ASN A 57 6.57 10.96 6.22
N PRO A 58 6.39 11.12 7.54
CA PRO A 58 5.16 10.69 8.21
C PRO A 58 3.91 11.41 7.68
N ASN A 59 4.04 12.68 7.28
CA ASN A 59 2.94 13.47 6.72
C ASN A 59 2.56 12.99 5.32
N LEU A 60 3.53 12.51 4.53
CA LEU A 60 3.26 11.91 3.23
C LEU A 60 2.41 10.65 3.39
N LEU A 61 2.82 9.74 4.29
CA LEU A 61 2.05 8.53 4.58
C LEU A 61 0.64 8.85 5.06
N ALA A 62 0.49 9.79 6.00
CA ALA A 62 -0.82 10.22 6.49
C ALA A 62 -1.72 10.80 5.38
N PHE A 63 -1.15 11.62 4.48
CA PHE A 63 -1.86 12.17 3.33
C PHE A 63 -2.38 11.07 2.39
N HIS A 64 -1.54 10.10 2.04
CA HIS A 64 -1.95 9.01 1.14
C HIS A 64 -2.94 8.04 1.81
N LEU A 65 -2.78 7.72 3.10
CA LEU A 65 -3.74 6.93 3.85
C LEU A 65 -5.11 7.61 3.91
N ARG A 66 -5.17 8.91 4.18
CA ARG A 66 -6.44 9.66 4.18
C ARG A 66 -7.14 9.58 2.83
N LYS A 67 -6.40 9.70 1.72
CA LYS A 67 -6.96 9.54 0.37
C LYS A 67 -7.52 8.12 0.16
N LEU A 68 -6.76 7.08 0.52
CA LEU A 68 -7.20 5.69 0.40
C LEU A 68 -8.44 5.39 1.25
N VAL A 69 -8.53 5.99 2.45
CA VAL A 69 -9.72 5.90 3.30
C VAL A 69 -10.92 6.59 2.66
N ASN A 70 -10.75 7.81 2.16
CA ASN A 70 -11.84 8.55 1.51
C ASN A 70 -12.35 7.86 0.24
N MET A 71 -11.48 7.12 -0.46
CA MET A 71 -11.84 6.34 -1.64
C MET A 71 -12.43 4.96 -1.31
N GLY A 72 -12.45 4.55 -0.04
CA GLY A 72 -12.97 3.25 0.39
C GLY A 72 -12.03 2.06 0.16
N PHE A 73 -10.76 2.27 -0.18
CA PHE A 73 -9.77 1.20 -0.34
C PHE A 73 -9.16 0.73 1.00
N VAL A 74 -9.28 1.56 2.04
CA VAL A 74 -8.81 1.26 3.38
C VAL A 74 -9.87 1.70 4.38
N LYS A 75 -10.19 0.87 5.36
CA LYS A 75 -10.99 1.26 6.53
C LYS A 75 -10.06 1.70 7.66
N ARG A 76 -10.31 2.90 8.20
CA ARG A 76 -9.68 3.37 9.44
C ARG A 76 -10.52 2.91 10.63
N ILE A 77 -9.88 2.28 11.61
CA ILE A 77 -10.51 1.73 12.81
C ILE A 77 -9.84 2.42 14.00
N GLU A 78 -10.63 3.13 14.80
CA GLU A 78 -10.16 3.71 16.05
C GLU A 78 -10.40 2.72 17.19
N THR A 79 -9.35 2.39 17.92
CA THR A 79 -9.43 1.61 19.16
C THR A 79 -9.13 2.52 20.36
N GLU A 80 -9.27 2.00 21.58
CA GLU A 80 -8.95 2.77 22.79
C GLU A 80 -7.45 3.15 22.87
N SER A 81 -6.57 2.35 22.26
CA SER A 81 -5.11 2.50 22.37
C SER A 81 -4.42 2.98 21.10
N GLU A 82 -5.00 2.73 19.91
CA GLU A 82 -4.37 3.07 18.63
C GLU A 82 -5.34 3.17 17.44
N THR A 83 -4.86 3.74 16.34
CA THR A 83 -5.54 3.69 15.03
C THR A 83 -5.01 2.52 14.20
N LEU A 84 -5.93 1.66 13.75
CA LEU A 84 -5.66 0.56 12.83
C LEU A 84 -6.21 0.88 11.43
N TYR A 85 -5.58 0.27 10.43
CA TYR A 85 -5.93 0.37 9.02
C TYR A 85 -6.15 -1.04 8.47
N LYS A 86 -7.31 -1.26 7.87
CA LYS A 86 -7.70 -2.53 7.26
C LYS A 86 -7.93 -2.35 5.76
N PRO A 87 -7.32 -3.16 4.88
CA PRO A 87 -7.58 -3.09 3.46
C PRO A 87 -9.04 -3.44 3.16
N THR A 88 -9.68 -2.65 2.29
CA THR A 88 -11.03 -2.86 1.75
C THR A 88 -10.99 -2.74 0.23
N ILE A 89 -9.97 -3.36 -0.38
CA ILE A 89 -9.70 -3.28 -1.82
C ILE A 89 -10.88 -3.92 -2.57
N PRO A 90 -11.56 -3.16 -3.47
CA PRO A 90 -12.65 -3.71 -4.28
C PRO A 90 -12.15 -4.85 -5.17
N ASP A 91 -13.02 -5.82 -5.45
CA ASP A 91 -12.63 -7.05 -6.17
C ASP A 91 -12.01 -6.77 -7.55
N GLU A 92 -12.47 -5.73 -8.25
CA GLU A 92 -11.91 -5.29 -9.53
C GLU A 92 -10.43 -4.85 -9.45
N TYR A 93 -9.97 -4.44 -8.26
CA TYR A 93 -8.59 -4.06 -7.99
C TYR A 93 -7.78 -5.16 -7.31
N LYS A 94 -8.42 -6.18 -6.71
CA LYS A 94 -7.71 -7.29 -6.03
C LYS A 94 -6.76 -8.01 -6.97
N HIS A 95 -7.22 -8.32 -8.19
CA HIS A 95 -6.38 -9.00 -9.18
C HIS A 95 -5.13 -8.19 -9.55
N LEU A 96 -5.22 -6.86 -9.55
CA LEU A 96 -4.09 -5.97 -9.83
C LEU A 96 -3.07 -6.01 -8.68
N ILE A 97 -3.54 -5.98 -7.44
CA ILE A 97 -2.68 -6.07 -6.24
C ILE A 97 -2.01 -7.45 -6.16
N GLU A 98 -2.74 -8.52 -6.44
CA GLU A 98 -2.18 -9.88 -6.51
C GLU A 98 -1.09 -10.03 -7.58
N GLN A 99 -1.27 -9.40 -8.75
CA GLN A 99 -0.24 -9.42 -9.80
C GLN A 99 1.07 -8.77 -9.32
N VAL A 100 0.98 -7.69 -8.56
CA VAL A 100 2.15 -7.01 -7.99
C VAL A 100 2.87 -7.90 -6.98
N LEU A 101 2.12 -8.57 -6.10
CA LEU A 101 2.66 -9.50 -5.10
C LEU A 101 3.38 -10.68 -5.78
N LYS A 102 2.71 -11.37 -6.70
CA LYS A 102 3.28 -12.52 -7.43
C LYS A 102 4.54 -12.15 -8.21
N ALA A 103 4.55 -10.97 -8.84
CA ALA A 103 5.71 -10.49 -9.59
C ALA A 103 6.91 -10.16 -8.69
N SER A 104 6.68 -9.78 -7.42
CA SER A 104 7.75 -9.53 -6.46
C SER A 104 8.38 -10.82 -5.92
N GLU A 105 7.64 -11.93 -5.94
CA GLU A 105 8.07 -13.23 -5.41
C GLU A 105 8.74 -14.14 -6.46
N ALA A 106 8.50 -13.87 -7.75
CA ALA A 106 9.13 -14.60 -8.85
C ALA A 106 10.64 -14.24 -8.94
N LYS A 107 11.49 -15.22 -8.64
CA LYS A 107 12.96 -15.14 -8.69
C LYS A 107 13.51 -15.05 -10.11
#